data_AF-A0A3P3ZQF2-F1
#
_entry.id   AF-A0A3P3ZQF2-F1
#
_cell.length_a   1.000
_cell.length_b   1.000
_cell.length_c   1.000
_cell.angle_alpha   90.00
_cell.angle_beta   90.00
_cell.angle_gamma   90.00
#
_symmetry.space_group_name_H-M   'P 1'
#
loop_
_entity.id
_entity.type
_entity.pdbx_description
1 polymer ?
#
loop_
_entity_poly.entity_id
_entity_poly.type
_entity_poly.pdbx_seq_one_letter_code
_entity_poly.pdbx_strand_id
1 'polypeptide(L)'
;MTRELMNNAYANTPGMTNWAGLTATNATDNLTETYMDATYVYEAKYGAQLSYAKVTGSNDPGLYGMTTAGSPNWASWTPNIFWQPYQNLRIGYMYTIYTQMGGVNSGSGLSFGGSNFSPANFNTSMLYLGFIY
;
A
#
# COMPACT_ATOMS: atom_id res chain seq x y z
N MET A 1 -6.55 3.33 -2.19
CA MET A 1 -7.89 3.84 -1.81
C MET A 1 -7.72 4.61 -0.52
N THR A 2 -7.71 5.94 -0.58
CA THR A 2 -7.55 6.82 0.58
C THR A 2 -8.85 6.89 1.40
N ARG A 3 -8.73 7.28 2.67
CA ARG A 3 -9.81 7.48 3.67
C ARG A 3 -11.05 8.25 3.16
N GLU A 4 -10.93 8.98 2.07
CA GLU A 4 -12.00 9.74 1.41
C GLU A 4 -13.18 8.86 0.96
N LEU A 5 -12.95 7.59 0.60
CA LEU A 5 -14.05 6.69 0.23
C LEU A 5 -14.82 6.17 1.46
N MET A 6 -14.20 6.14 2.64
CA MET A 6 -14.84 5.69 3.89
C MET A 6 -15.55 6.82 4.64
N ASN A 7 -15.26 8.08 4.35
CA ASN A 7 -15.91 9.23 5.00
C ASN A 7 -17.11 9.78 4.22
N ASN A 8 -17.58 9.04 3.19
CA ASN A 8 -18.83 9.36 2.53
C ASN A 8 -19.97 8.68 3.28
N ALA A 9 -20.95 9.44 3.78
CA ALA A 9 -22.12 8.92 4.50
C ALA A 9 -22.90 7.85 3.71
N TYR A 10 -22.74 7.82 2.38
CA TYR A 10 -23.34 6.82 1.49
C TYR A 10 -22.50 5.55 1.29
N ALA A 11 -21.21 5.55 1.66
CA ALA A 11 -20.31 4.42 1.44
C ALA A 11 -20.31 3.38 2.57
N ASN A 12 -20.86 3.72 3.75
CA ASN A 12 -20.95 2.81 4.92
C ASN A 12 -22.38 2.34 5.21
N THR A 13 -23.36 2.63 4.33
CA THR A 13 -24.73 2.12 4.50
C THR A 13 -24.87 0.84 3.68
N PRO A 14 -25.17 -0.33 4.29
CA PRO A 14 -25.36 -1.59 3.56
C PRO A 14 -26.31 -1.43 2.39
N GLY A 15 -25.92 -1.95 1.22
CA GLY A 15 -26.79 -1.93 0.03
C GLY A 15 -26.82 -0.61 -0.73
N MET A 16 -26.07 0.43 -0.30
CA MET A 16 -25.91 1.66 -1.07
C MET A 16 -24.64 1.62 -1.93
N THR A 17 -24.79 1.96 -3.22
CA THR A 17 -23.70 1.95 -4.20
C THR A 17 -22.96 3.29 -4.19
N ASN A 18 -21.63 3.26 -4.10
CA ASN A 18 -20.78 4.45 -4.19
C ASN A 18 -20.63 4.93 -5.64
N TRP A 19 -19.98 6.08 -5.85
CA TRP A 19 -19.75 6.66 -7.19
C TRP A 19 -18.93 5.75 -8.13
N ALA A 20 -18.20 4.78 -7.58
CA ALA A 20 -17.44 3.78 -8.34
C ALA A 20 -18.25 2.50 -8.63
N GLY A 21 -19.55 2.45 -8.30
CA GLY A 21 -20.39 1.26 -8.55
C GLY A 21 -20.22 0.13 -7.52
N LEU A 22 -19.51 0.37 -6.42
CA LEU A 22 -19.28 -0.61 -5.36
C LEU A 22 -20.32 -0.47 -4.26
N THR A 23 -20.77 -1.59 -3.69
CA THR A 23 -21.85 -1.59 -2.69
C THR A 23 -21.35 -2.22 -1.40
N ALA A 24 -21.42 -1.51 -0.28
CA ALA A 24 -21.04 -2.06 1.02
C ALA A 24 -21.98 -3.21 1.42
N THR A 25 -21.39 -4.29 1.94
CA THR A 25 -22.10 -5.46 2.45
C THR A 25 -22.20 -5.45 3.97
N ASN A 26 -21.34 -4.68 4.66
CA ASN A 26 -21.35 -4.57 6.11
C ASN A 26 -22.05 -3.30 6.60
N ALA A 27 -22.65 -3.38 7.80
CA ALA A 27 -23.24 -2.22 8.49
C ALA A 27 -22.19 -1.29 9.11
N THR A 28 -20.96 -1.77 9.28
CA THR A 28 -19.84 -1.00 9.79
C THR A 28 -18.55 -1.61 9.30
N ASP A 29 -17.67 -0.79 8.72
CA ASP A 29 -16.33 -1.19 8.31
C ASP A 29 -15.26 -0.42 9.10
N ASN A 30 -14.20 -1.15 9.46
CA ASN A 30 -13.03 -0.56 10.11
C ASN A 30 -11.83 -0.67 9.19
N LEU A 31 -10.98 0.35 9.20
CA LEU A 31 -9.69 0.35 8.50
C LEU A 31 -8.65 0.99 9.42
N THR A 32 -7.57 0.26 9.65
CA THR A 32 -6.43 0.71 10.43
C THR A 32 -5.20 0.69 9.55
N GLU A 33 -4.43 1.76 9.61
CA GLU A 33 -3.23 1.97 8.81
C GLU A 33 -2.05 2.18 9.75
N THR A 34 -0.99 1.41 9.53
CA THR A 34 0.22 1.40 10.35
C THR A 34 1.40 1.68 9.45
N TYR A 35 2.20 2.68 9.85
CA TYR A 35 3.46 3.01 9.21
C TYR A 35 4.59 3.00 10.22
N MET A 36 5.72 2.46 9.79
CA MET A 36 6.97 2.50 10.53
C MET A 36 8.10 2.82 9.56
N ASP A 37 9.04 3.65 9.99
CA ASP A 37 10.24 3.97 9.23
C ASP A 37 11.45 3.98 10.16
N ALA A 38 12.55 3.41 9.70
CA ALA A 38 13.84 3.50 10.36
C ALA A 38 14.87 3.95 9.33
N THR A 39 15.63 4.98 9.68
CA THR A 39 16.69 5.53 8.82
C THR A 39 17.99 5.63 9.61
N TYR A 40 19.08 5.20 8.98
CA TYR A 40 20.44 5.35 9.50
C TYR A 40 21.31 6.08 8.48
N VAL A 41 22.11 7.03 8.94
CA VAL A 41 23.02 7.82 8.10
C VAL A 41 24.42 7.76 8.69
N TYR A 42 25.36 7.26 7.89
CA TYR A 42 26.78 7.20 8.19
C TYR A 42 27.52 8.37 7.52
N GLU A 43 28.33 9.08 8.31
CA GLU A 43 29.16 10.22 7.89
C GLU A 43 28.40 11.32 7.11
N ALA A 44 27.10 11.47 7.33
CA ALA A 44 26.23 12.37 6.57
C ALA A 44 26.24 12.14 5.03
N LYS A 45 26.76 11.00 4.57
CA LYS A 45 26.95 10.68 3.15
C LYS A 45 26.21 9.43 2.73
N TYR A 46 26.24 8.37 3.52
CA TYR A 46 25.66 7.08 3.16
C TYR A 46 24.48 6.79 4.06
N GLY A 47 23.31 6.59 3.48
CA GLY A 47 22.11 6.31 4.23
C GLY A 47 21.46 5.02 3.80
N ALA A 48 20.84 4.37 4.77
CA ALA A 48 19.93 3.26 4.56
C ALA A 48 18.62 3.57 5.30
N GLN A 49 17.51 3.19 4.70
CA GLN A 49 16.18 3.33 5.24
C GLN A 49 15.42 2.03 5.02
N LEU A 50 14.59 1.68 5.98
CA LEU A 50 13.64 0.60 5.87
C LEU A 50 12.27 1.10 6.35
N SER A 51 11.31 1.09 5.44
CA SER A 51 9.92 1.44 5.74
C SER A 51 9.03 0.20 5.74
N TYR A 52 8.04 0.19 6.61
CA TYR A 52 6.96 -0.79 6.64
C TYR A 52 5.62 -0.08 6.62
N ALA A 53 4.73 -0.53 5.75
CA ALA A 53 3.36 -0.06 5.68
C ALA A 53 2.41 -1.24 5.77
N LYS A 54 1.33 -1.09 6.53
CA LYS A 54 0.29 -2.10 6.65
C LYS A 54 -1.07 -1.44 6.76
N VAL A 55 -2.06 -2.01 6.08
CA VAL A 55 -3.46 -1.73 6.33
C VAL A 55 -4.16 -3.02 6.71
N THR A 56 -5.01 -2.94 7.73
CA THR A 56 -5.92 -4.01 8.15
C THR A 56 -7.33 -3.46 8.27
N GLY A 57 -8.33 -4.21 7.85
CA GLY A 57 -9.72 -3.79 7.98
C GLY A 57 -10.72 -4.92 7.87
N SER A 58 -11.99 -4.55 7.98
CA SER A 58 -13.13 -5.45 7.80
C SER A 58 -13.16 -6.01 6.38
N ASN A 59 -13.44 -7.30 6.23
CA ASN A 59 -13.70 -7.88 4.92
C ASN A 59 -15.09 -7.42 4.44
N ASP A 60 -15.15 -6.81 3.27
CA ASP A 60 -16.38 -6.43 2.58
C ASP A 60 -16.25 -6.81 1.10
N PRO A 61 -16.81 -7.96 0.67
CA PRO A 61 -16.73 -8.40 -0.72
C PRO A 61 -17.37 -7.44 -1.73
N GLY A 62 -18.33 -6.62 -1.31
CA GLY A 62 -18.98 -5.65 -2.19
C GLY A 62 -18.16 -4.37 -2.40
N LEU A 63 -17.27 -4.03 -1.46
CA LEU A 63 -16.27 -2.96 -1.62
C LEU A 63 -14.93 -3.45 -2.20
N TYR A 64 -14.53 -4.69 -1.87
CA TYR A 64 -13.20 -5.24 -2.19
C TYR A 64 -13.28 -6.48 -3.10
N GLY A 65 -14.30 -6.58 -3.95
CA GLY A 65 -14.54 -7.71 -4.85
C GLY A 65 -13.47 -7.98 -5.91
N MET A 66 -12.40 -7.18 -5.94
CA MET A 66 -11.20 -7.41 -6.77
C MET A 66 -10.31 -8.54 -6.22
N THR A 67 -10.63 -9.08 -5.04
CA THR A 67 -9.83 -10.09 -4.35
C THR A 67 -10.75 -11.21 -3.91
N THR A 68 -10.27 -12.46 -3.98
CA THR A 68 -11.06 -13.62 -3.52
C THR A 68 -11.36 -13.56 -2.02
N ALA A 69 -10.57 -12.82 -1.25
CA ALA A 69 -10.77 -12.64 0.18
C ALA A 69 -11.74 -11.49 0.52
N GLY A 70 -12.06 -10.59 -0.42
CA GLY A 70 -12.91 -9.42 -0.17
C GLY A 70 -12.35 -8.51 0.92
N SER A 71 -11.03 -8.37 1.01
CA SER A 71 -10.34 -7.73 2.14
C SER A 71 -9.56 -6.48 1.70
N PRO A 72 -9.56 -5.40 2.51
CA PRO A 72 -8.71 -4.24 2.27
C PRO A 72 -7.24 -4.47 2.61
N ASN A 73 -6.91 -5.60 3.24
CA ASN A 73 -5.61 -5.77 3.89
C ASN A 73 -4.46 -5.74 2.89
N TRP A 74 -3.46 -4.90 3.14
CA TRP A 74 -2.21 -4.90 2.39
C TRP A 74 -1.02 -4.62 3.29
N ALA A 75 0.16 -5.06 2.86
CA ALA A 75 1.40 -4.86 3.59
C ALA A 75 2.58 -4.76 2.63
N SER A 76 3.52 -3.88 2.94
CA SER A 76 4.75 -3.74 2.16
C SER A 76 5.96 -3.41 3.02
N TRP A 77 7.13 -3.83 2.53
CA TRP A 77 8.43 -3.42 3.02
C TRP A 77 9.15 -2.64 1.92
N THR A 78 9.79 -1.53 2.29
CA THR A 78 10.54 -0.70 1.35
C THR A 78 11.93 -0.43 1.88
N PRO A 79 12.92 -1.30 1.60
CA PRO A 79 14.31 -0.95 1.72
C PRO A 79 14.68 0.17 0.74
N ASN A 80 15.50 1.10 1.21
CA ASN A 80 16.05 2.22 0.47
C ASN A 80 17.50 2.43 0.87
N ILE A 81 18.38 2.61 -0.12
CA ILE A 81 19.76 3.04 0.10
C ILE A 81 19.98 4.35 -0.63
N PHE A 82 20.73 5.27 -0.02
CA PHE A 82 21.01 6.55 -0.62
C PHE A 82 22.43 7.03 -0.33
N TRP A 83 22.94 7.85 -1.25
CA TRP A 83 24.23 8.48 -1.19
C TRP A 83 24.09 9.99 -1.41
N GLN A 84 24.76 10.75 -0.55
CA GLN A 84 24.80 12.21 -0.54
C GLN A 84 26.25 12.67 -0.69
N PRO A 85 26.77 12.78 -1.94
CA PRO A 85 28.13 13.29 -2.16
C PRO A 85 28.30 14.72 -1.68
N TYR A 86 27.23 15.50 -1.78
CA TYR A 86 27.16 16.90 -1.38
C TYR A 86 25.90 17.10 -0.53
N GLN A 87 25.88 18.12 0.33
CA GLN A 87 24.71 18.42 1.18
C GLN A 87 23.44 18.67 0.36
N ASN A 88 23.58 19.16 -0.87
CA ASN A 88 22.47 19.52 -1.76
C ASN A 88 22.10 18.42 -2.78
N LEU A 89 22.77 17.28 -2.78
CA LEU A 89 22.55 16.22 -3.77
C LEU A 89 22.35 14.88 -3.07
N ARG A 90 21.24 14.21 -3.37
CA ARG A 90 20.97 12.83 -2.93
C ARG A 90 20.63 11.96 -4.12
N ILE A 91 21.30 10.83 -4.23
CA ILE A 91 20.97 9.76 -5.17
C ILE A 91 20.51 8.58 -4.33
N GLY A 92 19.43 7.93 -4.70
CA GLY A 92 19.02 6.74 -3.97
C GLY A 92 18.26 5.74 -4.81
N TYR A 93 18.18 4.54 -4.28
CA TYR A 93 17.45 3.44 -4.86
C TYR A 93 16.59 2.80 -3.78
N MET A 94 15.31 2.65 -4.08
CA MET A 94 14.36 1.96 -3.23
C MET A 94 13.66 0.84 -3.97
N TYR A 95 13.30 -0.20 -3.23
CA TYR A 95 12.56 -1.34 -3.74
C TYR A 95 11.40 -1.66 -2.79
N THR A 96 10.17 -1.51 -3.27
CA THR A 96 8.97 -1.83 -2.50
C THR A 96 8.54 -3.26 -2.77
N ILE A 97 8.45 -4.05 -1.71
CA ILE A 97 8.07 -5.46 -1.70
C ILE A 97 6.68 -5.56 -1.08
N TYR A 98 5.69 -6.00 -1.86
CA TYR A 98 4.35 -6.26 -1.35
C TYR A 98 4.26 -7.69 -0.82
N THR A 99 4.00 -7.82 0.48
CA THR A 99 3.86 -9.12 1.17
C THR A 99 2.40 -9.50 1.39
N GLN A 100 1.49 -8.54 1.26
CA GLN A 100 0.06 -8.76 1.26
C GLN A 100 -0.63 -7.73 0.38
N MET A 101 -1.64 -8.16 -0.36
CA MET A 101 -2.55 -7.25 -1.07
C MET A 101 -3.93 -7.87 -1.09
N GLY A 102 -4.95 -7.09 -0.77
CA GLY A 102 -6.32 -7.58 -0.85
C GLY A 102 -6.64 -8.75 0.08
N GLY A 103 -5.90 -8.92 1.18
CA GLY A 103 -5.95 -10.13 2.03
C GLY A 103 -5.16 -11.33 1.51
N VAL A 104 -4.61 -11.28 0.30
CA VAL A 104 -3.79 -12.35 -0.31
C VAL A 104 -2.33 -12.15 0.08
N ASN A 105 -1.70 -13.16 0.67
CA ASN A 105 -0.30 -13.11 1.11
C ASN A 105 0.66 -13.87 0.17
N SER A 106 0.14 -14.76 -0.67
CA SER A 106 0.91 -15.57 -1.61
C SER A 106 -0.01 -16.16 -2.70
N GLY A 107 0.57 -16.54 -3.84
CA GLY A 107 -0.20 -17.11 -4.96
C GLY A 107 -1.04 -16.06 -5.70
N SER A 108 -1.86 -16.50 -6.65
CA SER A 108 -2.55 -15.61 -7.60
C SER A 108 -4.01 -15.30 -7.20
N GLY A 109 -4.24 -14.88 -5.96
CA GLY A 109 -5.59 -14.65 -5.42
C GLY A 109 -6.21 -13.27 -5.75
N LEU A 110 -5.45 -12.37 -6.36
CA LEU A 110 -5.92 -11.05 -6.77
C LEU A 110 -6.48 -11.15 -8.19
N SER A 111 -7.71 -10.70 -8.43
CA SER A 111 -8.35 -10.81 -9.75
C SER A 111 -8.70 -9.44 -10.32
N PHE A 112 -8.04 -9.08 -11.41
CA PHE A 112 -8.26 -7.82 -12.12
C PHE A 112 -8.52 -8.11 -13.59
N GLY A 113 -9.69 -7.74 -14.10
CA GLY A 113 -10.04 -7.90 -15.52
C GLY A 113 -9.95 -9.34 -16.03
N GLY A 114 -10.23 -10.34 -15.18
CA GLY A 114 -10.15 -11.76 -15.51
C GLY A 114 -8.74 -12.38 -15.43
N SER A 115 -7.73 -11.60 -15.06
CA SER A 115 -6.36 -12.07 -14.83
C SER A 115 -6.06 -12.16 -13.33
N ASN A 116 -5.22 -13.14 -12.97
CA ASN A 116 -4.90 -13.45 -11.58
C ASN A 116 -3.45 -13.06 -11.26
N PHE A 117 -3.25 -12.34 -10.15
CA PHE A 117 -1.97 -11.78 -9.74
C PHE A 117 -1.63 -12.16 -8.30
N SER A 118 -0.33 -12.24 -8.04
CA SER A 118 0.23 -12.30 -6.70
C SER A 118 0.64 -10.92 -6.22
N PRO A 119 0.74 -10.69 -4.90
CA PRO A 119 1.28 -9.43 -4.37
C PRO A 119 2.64 -9.06 -4.97
N ALA A 120 3.51 -10.05 -5.21
CA ALA A 120 4.84 -9.84 -5.78
C ALA A 120 4.84 -9.27 -7.20
N ASN A 121 3.74 -9.42 -7.96
CA ASN A 121 3.62 -8.83 -9.30
C ASN A 121 3.60 -7.29 -9.27
N PHE A 122 3.34 -6.70 -8.10
CA PHE A 122 3.28 -5.25 -7.90
C PHE A 122 4.56 -4.69 -7.27
N ASN A 123 5.57 -5.52 -7.02
CA ASN A 123 6.85 -5.05 -6.51
C ASN A 123 7.43 -4.00 -7.46
N THR A 124 7.86 -2.88 -6.88
CA THR A 124 8.25 -1.69 -7.66
C THR A 124 9.61 -1.22 -7.20
N SER A 125 10.46 -0.84 -8.16
CA SER A 125 11.76 -0.21 -7.88
C SER A 125 11.78 1.22 -8.38
N MET A 126 12.55 2.07 -7.70
CA MET A 126 12.76 3.44 -8.11
C MET A 126 14.20 3.85 -7.84
N LEU A 127 14.88 4.31 -8.90
CA LEU A 127 16.08 5.11 -8.81
C LEU A 127 15.67 6.58 -8.80
N TYR A 128 16.18 7.37 -7.86
CA TYR A 128 15.82 8.78 -7.74
C TYR A 128 17.04 9.67 -7.52
N LEU A 129 16.87 10.93 -7.92
CA LEU A 129 17.79 12.04 -7.71
C LEU A 129 17.02 13.16 -7.02
N GLY A 130 17.55 13.67 -5.91
CA GLY A 130 16.97 14.77 -5.15
C GLY A 130 17.95 15.93 -5.00
N PHE A 131 17.46 17.15 -5.22
CA PHE A 131 18.16 18.38 -4.91
C PHE A 131 17.62 18.94 -3.59
N ILE A 132 18.50 19.25 -2.65
CA ILE A 132 18.16 19.80 -1.33
C ILE A 132 18.64 21.26 -1.31
N TYR A 133 17.71 22.20 -1.10
CA TYR A 133 17.96 23.63 -1.06
C TYR A 133 17.73 24.20 0.34
#